data_AF-A0A2V5JFU9-F1
#
_entry.id   AF-A0A2V5JFU9-F1
#
_cell.length_a   1.000
_cell.length_b   1.000
_cell.length_c   1.000
_cell.angle_alpha   90.00
_cell.angle_beta   90.00
_cell.angle_gamma   90.00
#
_symmetry.space_group_name_H-M   'P 1'
#
loop_
_entity.id
_entity.type
_entity.pdbx_description
1 polymer ?
#
loop_
_entity_poly.entity_id
_entity_poly.type
_entity_poly.pdbx_seq_one_letter_code
_entity_poly.pdbx_strand_id
1 'polypeptide(L)'
;MTATYSRAAGVTVLGGPYHITATLAPASVLSNYSITNAGGSFTINTRPATWTTNANSKTYGSQDPNPLTTGSAVAPGPGTGFLVADGVTATYSRAAGETVPGSPYHISATLAAAGVLSNYSVTNAGANFTISKAHLTITANDKTKVFDNTPYSPFTATLSGFVTGESDSLLRTAGTLSGAAAFTGDAITAVLPGTYTITPTIGSLTATNYDFPSMPQGYFVNGKLSITYGNCSAGTPSGVILQPINADGSSVFPKSGRTVPVKFTVCDAFGNPISNPNAVFAGTGGQLTMLSAVRGQLQTVDESAYNDIPDVAFRYTGGQWMFNMGTSNLVSGNTYTFRVNLAYAPASVVFKITIK
;
A
#
# COMPACT_ATOMS: atom_id res chain seq x y z
N MET A 1 40.59 -33.55 -75.62
CA MET A 1 39.18 -33.16 -75.34
C MET A 1 39.16 -32.40 -74.04
N THR A 2 38.53 -31.23 -74.01
CA THR A 2 38.33 -30.42 -72.79
C THR A 2 36.84 -30.31 -72.50
N ALA A 3 36.47 -30.28 -71.22
CA ALA A 3 35.09 -30.08 -70.78
C ALA A 3 34.97 -28.73 -70.06
N THR A 4 33.96 -27.94 -70.42
CA THR A 4 33.57 -26.74 -69.67
C THR A 4 32.25 -27.03 -68.97
N TYR A 5 32.18 -26.77 -67.66
CA TYR A 5 31.00 -27.03 -66.86
C TYR A 5 30.30 -25.72 -66.55
N SER A 6 28.98 -25.68 -66.72
CA SER A 6 28.17 -24.51 -66.41
C SER A 6 26.84 -24.89 -65.79
N ARG A 7 26.21 -23.91 -65.14
CA ARG A 7 24.84 -23.96 -64.64
C ARG A 7 24.13 -22.64 -64.96
N ALA A 8 22.81 -22.66 -65.03
CA ALA A 8 22.02 -21.42 -65.09
C ALA A 8 22.22 -20.58 -63.81
N ALA A 9 22.23 -19.25 -63.96
CA ALA A 9 22.32 -18.28 -62.85
C ALA A 9 20.94 -18.00 -62.22
N GLY A 10 20.90 -17.47 -60.99
CA GLY A 10 19.64 -17.05 -60.32
C GLY A 10 18.90 -18.17 -59.59
N VAL A 11 19.51 -18.74 -58.55
CA VAL A 11 19.07 -20.00 -57.96
C VAL A 11 18.89 -19.90 -56.44
N THR A 12 17.66 -20.11 -55.98
CA THR A 12 17.26 -20.18 -54.56
C THR A 12 17.27 -21.63 -54.06
N VAL A 13 17.13 -21.85 -52.76
CA VAL A 13 16.99 -23.21 -52.22
C VAL A 13 15.83 -23.97 -52.87
N LEU A 14 14.67 -23.31 -53.07
CA LEU A 14 13.45 -23.91 -53.62
C LEU A 14 13.54 -24.35 -55.09
N GLY A 15 14.52 -23.89 -55.86
CA GLY A 15 14.59 -24.20 -57.30
C GLY A 15 15.50 -25.38 -57.65
N GLY A 16 16.13 -26.01 -56.66
CA GLY A 16 17.03 -27.15 -56.86
C GLY A 16 16.31 -28.52 -56.85
N PRO A 17 17.01 -29.60 -57.26
CA PRO A 17 18.40 -29.63 -57.69
C PRO A 17 18.61 -29.03 -59.09
N TYR A 18 19.76 -28.38 -59.29
CA TYR A 18 20.16 -27.76 -60.55
C TYR A 18 21.01 -28.70 -61.38
N HIS A 19 20.79 -28.72 -62.70
CA HIS A 19 21.62 -29.51 -63.61
C HIS A 19 22.92 -28.78 -63.95
N ILE A 20 24.04 -29.49 -63.82
CA ILE A 20 25.35 -29.07 -64.31
C ILE A 20 25.53 -29.70 -65.69
N THR A 21 25.61 -28.85 -66.72
CA THR A 21 25.84 -29.30 -68.09
C THR A 21 27.33 -29.20 -68.41
N ALA A 22 27.89 -30.27 -68.99
CA ALA A 22 29.24 -30.25 -69.54
C ALA A 22 29.18 -29.99 -71.05
N THR A 23 30.00 -29.06 -71.54
CA THR A 23 30.19 -28.80 -72.97
C THR A 23 31.59 -29.25 -73.36
N LEU A 24 31.70 -30.17 -74.32
CA LEU A 24 32.96 -30.78 -74.75
C LEU A 24 33.53 -30.09 -76.00
N ALA A 25 34.85 -29.98 -76.07
CA ALA A 25 35.56 -29.35 -77.19
C ALA A 25 36.91 -30.05 -77.50
N PRO A 26 37.44 -29.90 -78.75
CA PRO A 26 36.80 -29.26 -79.90
C PRO A 26 35.71 -30.13 -80.53
N ALA A 27 34.61 -29.52 -80.97
CA ALA A 27 33.45 -30.24 -81.51
C ALA A 27 33.79 -31.14 -82.71
N SER A 28 34.79 -30.73 -83.50
CA SER A 28 35.24 -31.41 -84.72
C SER A 28 35.77 -32.83 -84.52
N VAL A 29 36.15 -33.21 -83.30
CA VAL A 29 36.67 -34.56 -83.00
C VAL A 29 35.67 -35.43 -82.25
N LEU A 30 34.50 -34.89 -81.87
CA LEU A 30 33.52 -35.59 -81.02
C LEU A 30 32.76 -36.68 -81.79
N SER A 31 32.63 -36.56 -83.12
CA SER A 31 31.94 -37.55 -83.97
C SER A 31 32.62 -38.92 -84.00
N ASN A 32 33.87 -39.01 -83.57
CA ASN A 32 34.64 -40.26 -83.53
C ASN A 32 34.39 -41.06 -82.24
N TYR A 33 33.55 -40.56 -81.32
CA TYR A 33 33.32 -41.15 -80.01
C TYR A 33 31.82 -41.28 -79.73
N SER A 34 31.42 -42.37 -79.09
CA SER A 34 30.11 -42.46 -78.42
C SER A 34 30.22 -41.80 -77.06
N ILE A 35 29.59 -40.64 -76.88
CA ILE A 35 29.73 -39.82 -75.67
C ILE A 35 28.44 -39.89 -74.85
N THR A 36 28.55 -40.32 -73.59
CA THR A 36 27.49 -40.18 -72.59
C THR A 36 27.79 -39.00 -71.68
N ASN A 37 26.90 -38.01 -71.67
CA ASN A 37 26.99 -36.83 -70.81
C ASN A 37 25.75 -36.73 -69.93
N ALA A 38 25.78 -37.41 -68.79
CA ALA A 38 24.66 -37.41 -67.84
C ALA A 38 24.52 -36.07 -67.09
N GLY A 39 25.52 -35.19 -67.17
CA GLY A 39 25.64 -34.01 -66.33
C GLY A 39 25.77 -34.34 -64.85
N GLY A 40 25.74 -33.30 -64.01
CA GLY A 40 25.74 -33.41 -62.55
C GLY A 40 24.51 -32.76 -61.93
N SER A 41 24.24 -33.09 -60.66
CA SER A 41 23.20 -32.44 -59.85
C SER A 41 23.88 -31.51 -58.84
N PHE A 42 23.35 -30.29 -58.68
CA PHE A 42 23.83 -29.29 -57.73
C PHE A 42 22.71 -28.83 -56.83
N THR A 43 22.88 -29.00 -55.52
CA THR A 43 21.89 -28.61 -54.51
C THR A 43 22.38 -27.41 -53.72
N ILE A 44 21.49 -26.47 -53.44
CA ILE A 44 21.73 -25.36 -52.52
C ILE A 44 21.03 -25.69 -51.21
N ASN A 45 21.80 -25.79 -50.14
CA ASN A 45 21.26 -26.04 -48.81
C ASN A 45 20.77 -24.74 -48.18
N THR A 46 19.84 -24.87 -47.24
CA THR A 46 19.41 -23.74 -46.42
C THR A 46 20.56 -23.22 -45.56
N ARG A 47 20.59 -21.91 -45.36
CA ARG A 47 21.54 -21.25 -44.46
C ARG A 47 20.99 -21.24 -43.03
N PRO A 48 21.71 -21.75 -42.02
CA PRO A 48 21.26 -21.64 -40.63
C PRO A 48 21.16 -20.18 -40.19
N ALA A 49 20.04 -19.77 -39.60
CA ALA A 49 19.86 -18.43 -39.05
C ALA A 49 18.99 -18.44 -37.80
N THR A 50 19.24 -17.52 -36.88
CA THR A 50 18.54 -17.45 -35.60
C THR A 50 17.96 -16.07 -35.38
N TRP A 51 16.71 -16.03 -34.92
CA TRP A 51 16.07 -14.83 -34.39
C TRP A 51 15.93 -14.93 -32.88
N THR A 52 16.39 -13.91 -32.16
CA THR A 52 16.30 -13.83 -30.70
C THR A 52 15.21 -12.84 -30.32
N THR A 53 14.26 -13.28 -29.50
CA THR A 53 13.22 -12.43 -28.92
C THR A 53 13.58 -12.13 -27.48
N ASN A 54 13.37 -10.89 -27.04
CA ASN A 54 13.60 -10.52 -25.65
C ASN A 54 12.39 -10.89 -24.79
N ALA A 55 12.65 -11.34 -23.57
CA ALA A 55 11.60 -11.52 -22.58
C ALA A 55 11.01 -10.16 -22.17
N ASN A 56 9.76 -10.17 -21.71
CA ASN A 56 9.13 -8.99 -21.16
C ASN A 56 8.19 -9.35 -20.00
N SER A 57 7.62 -8.35 -19.34
CA SER A 57 6.72 -8.59 -18.21
C SER A 57 5.67 -7.49 -18.07
N LYS A 58 4.71 -7.75 -17.18
CA LYS A 58 3.74 -6.77 -16.69
C LYS A 58 3.31 -7.10 -15.26
N THR A 59 2.67 -6.15 -14.62
CA THR A 59 1.89 -6.40 -13.39
C THR A 59 0.45 -6.77 -13.74
N TYR A 60 -0.16 -7.65 -12.96
CA TYR A 60 -1.57 -8.03 -13.12
C TYR A 60 -2.48 -6.80 -13.22
N GLY A 61 -3.43 -6.83 -14.17
CA GLY A 61 -4.34 -5.72 -14.46
C GLY A 61 -3.76 -4.54 -15.25
N SER A 62 -2.45 -4.47 -15.46
CA SER A 62 -1.85 -3.48 -16.37
C SER A 62 -2.18 -3.84 -17.83
N GLN A 63 -2.01 -2.91 -18.77
CA GLN A 63 -2.01 -3.25 -20.20
C GLN A 63 -0.70 -3.96 -20.59
N ASP A 64 -0.71 -4.66 -21.72
CA ASP A 64 0.54 -5.20 -22.26
C ASP A 64 1.46 -4.06 -22.72
N PRO A 65 2.79 -4.20 -22.59
CA PRO A 65 3.74 -3.21 -23.10
C PRO A 65 3.52 -2.92 -24.58
N ASN A 66 3.76 -1.68 -25.02
CA ASN A 66 3.73 -1.31 -26.43
C ASN A 66 5.03 -0.57 -26.82
N PRO A 67 5.92 -1.20 -27.61
CA PRO A 67 5.77 -2.52 -28.24
C PRO A 67 5.80 -3.68 -27.23
N LEU A 68 5.16 -4.81 -27.58
CA LEU A 68 5.05 -6.00 -26.70
C LEU A 68 6.42 -6.50 -26.23
N THR A 69 7.39 -6.53 -27.14
CA THR A 69 8.79 -6.78 -26.84
C THR A 69 9.65 -6.31 -28.02
N THR A 70 10.94 -6.54 -27.92
CA THR A 70 11.93 -6.34 -28.99
C THR A 70 12.66 -7.66 -29.27
N GLY A 71 13.49 -7.65 -30.31
CA GLY A 71 14.34 -8.77 -30.66
C GLY A 71 15.14 -8.46 -31.91
N SER A 72 16.00 -9.38 -32.30
CA SER A 72 16.92 -9.17 -33.41
C SER A 72 17.40 -10.49 -34.00
N ALA A 73 17.75 -10.45 -35.28
CA ALA A 73 18.55 -11.48 -35.91
C ALA A 73 19.93 -11.58 -35.23
N VAL A 74 20.41 -12.81 -35.05
CA VAL A 74 21.83 -13.04 -34.73
C VAL A 74 22.68 -12.57 -35.90
N ALA A 75 23.75 -11.83 -35.62
CA ALA A 75 24.62 -11.24 -36.63
C ALA A 75 25.16 -12.31 -37.61
N PRO A 76 25.20 -12.04 -38.93
CA PRO A 76 25.67 -13.00 -39.91
C PRO A 76 27.16 -13.29 -39.74
N GLY A 77 27.51 -14.58 -39.77
CA GLY A 77 28.88 -15.09 -39.87
C GLY A 77 29.09 -15.89 -41.15
N PRO A 78 30.30 -16.43 -41.39
CA PRO A 78 30.55 -17.34 -42.51
C PRO A 78 29.57 -18.52 -42.49
N GLY A 79 28.66 -18.57 -43.47
CA GLY A 79 27.67 -19.63 -43.59
C GLY A 79 26.49 -19.60 -42.60
N THR A 80 26.36 -18.57 -41.75
CA THR A 80 25.29 -18.49 -40.73
C THR A 80 24.67 -17.09 -40.64
N GLY A 81 23.48 -17.00 -40.04
CA GLY A 81 22.73 -15.76 -39.81
C GLY A 81 22.02 -15.23 -41.05
N PHE A 82 21.05 -14.34 -40.82
CA PHE A 82 20.32 -13.66 -41.89
C PHE A 82 21.22 -12.64 -42.58
N LEU A 83 21.17 -12.59 -43.91
CA LEU A 83 21.82 -11.52 -44.66
C LEU A 83 21.11 -10.19 -44.40
N VAL A 84 21.88 -9.12 -44.24
CA VAL A 84 21.32 -7.77 -44.01
C VAL A 84 20.43 -7.33 -45.18
N ALA A 85 20.82 -7.66 -46.41
CA ALA A 85 20.07 -7.32 -47.62
C ALA A 85 18.69 -8.02 -47.71
N ASP A 86 18.50 -9.10 -46.96
CA ASP A 86 17.25 -9.87 -46.96
C ASP A 86 16.16 -9.22 -46.10
N GLY A 87 16.52 -8.21 -45.29
CA GLY A 87 15.56 -7.33 -44.61
C GLY A 87 14.58 -8.06 -43.69
N VAL A 88 15.00 -9.16 -43.06
CA VAL A 88 14.14 -9.96 -42.18
C VAL A 88 13.74 -9.14 -40.94
N THR A 89 12.45 -9.01 -40.70
CA THR A 89 11.85 -8.35 -39.53
C THR A 89 10.98 -9.32 -38.75
N ALA A 90 10.52 -8.92 -37.57
CA ALA A 90 9.56 -9.70 -36.78
C ALA A 90 8.43 -8.84 -36.22
N THR A 91 7.25 -9.44 -36.11
CA THR A 91 6.14 -8.95 -35.28
C THR A 91 5.95 -9.88 -34.09
N TYR A 92 5.59 -9.33 -32.93
CA TYR A 92 5.47 -10.10 -31.69
C TYR A 92 4.03 -10.18 -31.22
N SER A 93 3.63 -11.36 -30.75
CA SER A 93 2.30 -11.61 -30.20
C SER A 93 2.36 -12.61 -29.06
N ARG A 94 1.37 -12.57 -28.17
CA ARG A 94 1.12 -13.59 -27.16
C ARG A 94 -0.39 -13.83 -27.05
N ALA A 95 -0.79 -14.89 -26.37
CA ALA A 95 -2.21 -15.13 -26.10
C ALA A 95 -2.75 -14.10 -25.09
N ALA A 96 -4.03 -13.73 -25.24
CA ALA A 96 -4.73 -12.85 -24.31
C ALA A 96 -5.36 -13.63 -23.14
N GLY A 97 -5.79 -12.93 -22.08
CA GLY A 97 -6.53 -13.52 -20.95
C GLY A 97 -5.66 -14.21 -19.89
N GLU A 98 -4.36 -13.96 -19.91
CA GLU A 98 -3.37 -14.58 -19.03
C GLU A 98 -3.33 -13.90 -17.63
N THR A 99 -3.12 -14.67 -16.55
CA THR A 99 -3.15 -14.21 -15.14
C THR A 99 -1.84 -14.52 -14.42
N VAL A 100 -1.73 -14.28 -13.11
CA VAL A 100 -0.48 -14.62 -12.40
C VAL A 100 -0.25 -16.14 -12.38
N PRO A 101 -1.24 -17.00 -12.04
CA PRO A 101 -1.12 -18.43 -12.24
C PRO A 101 -0.94 -18.79 -13.71
N GLY A 102 0.12 -19.53 -14.01
CA GLY A 102 0.49 -19.93 -15.38
C GLY A 102 1.61 -19.10 -16.00
N SER A 103 2.04 -18.01 -15.35
CA SER A 103 3.27 -17.32 -15.72
C SER A 103 4.51 -18.22 -15.50
N PRO A 104 5.53 -18.20 -16.39
CA PRO A 104 5.63 -17.35 -17.58
C PRO A 104 4.87 -17.88 -18.79
N TYR A 105 4.42 -16.96 -19.63
CA TYR A 105 3.75 -17.24 -20.91
C TYR A 105 4.69 -17.07 -22.10
N HIS A 106 4.31 -17.55 -23.27
CA HIS A 106 5.15 -17.51 -24.46
C HIS A 106 4.87 -16.28 -25.35
N ILE A 107 5.91 -15.54 -25.71
CA ILE A 107 5.91 -14.53 -26.76
C ILE A 107 6.34 -15.19 -28.07
N SER A 108 5.45 -15.21 -29.04
CA SER A 108 5.73 -15.67 -30.39
C SER A 108 6.27 -14.51 -31.24
N ALA A 109 7.32 -14.78 -32.00
CA ALA A 109 7.80 -13.89 -33.05
C ALA A 109 7.41 -14.46 -34.42
N THR A 110 6.74 -13.66 -35.24
CA THR A 110 6.43 -14.01 -36.63
C THR A 110 7.40 -13.25 -37.53
N LEU A 111 8.28 -13.98 -38.20
CA LEU A 111 9.25 -13.38 -39.12
C LEU A 111 8.59 -12.99 -40.44
N ALA A 112 8.94 -11.83 -40.97
CA ALA A 112 8.53 -11.36 -42.29
C ALA A 112 9.70 -11.40 -43.29
N ALA A 113 9.41 -11.05 -44.55
CA ALA A 113 10.19 -11.36 -45.75
C ALA A 113 10.06 -12.86 -46.16
N ALA A 114 8.82 -13.35 -46.26
CA ALA A 114 8.54 -14.77 -46.54
C ALA A 114 9.22 -15.30 -47.82
N GLY A 115 9.41 -14.45 -48.83
CA GLY A 115 10.09 -14.80 -50.09
C GLY A 115 11.58 -15.12 -49.95
N VAL A 116 12.23 -14.78 -48.83
CA VAL A 116 13.64 -15.11 -48.55
C VAL A 116 13.79 -16.16 -47.45
N LEU A 117 12.81 -16.31 -46.55
CA LEU A 117 12.88 -17.23 -45.41
C LEU A 117 13.07 -18.70 -45.81
N SER A 118 12.58 -19.12 -46.98
CA SER A 118 12.81 -20.48 -47.50
C SER A 118 14.27 -20.80 -47.79
N ASN A 119 15.13 -19.78 -47.90
CA ASN A 119 16.57 -19.97 -48.05
C ASN A 119 17.29 -20.24 -46.72
N TYR A 120 16.56 -20.21 -45.60
CA TYR A 120 17.12 -20.33 -44.26
C TYR A 120 16.57 -21.54 -43.49
N SER A 121 17.43 -22.17 -42.70
CA SER A 121 17.01 -23.06 -41.61
C SER A 121 16.89 -22.20 -40.37
N VAL A 122 15.67 -21.76 -40.06
CA VAL A 122 15.40 -20.74 -39.05
C VAL A 122 15.22 -21.37 -37.67
N THR A 123 15.98 -20.87 -36.69
CA THR A 123 15.67 -21.05 -35.27
C THR A 123 14.99 -19.79 -34.74
N ASN A 124 13.76 -19.93 -34.25
CA ASN A 124 12.97 -18.84 -33.68
C ASN A 124 12.15 -19.40 -32.51
N ALA A 125 12.68 -19.26 -31.30
CA ALA A 125 12.14 -19.89 -30.10
C ALA A 125 11.21 -18.98 -29.29
N GLY A 126 10.94 -17.75 -29.75
CA GLY A 126 10.18 -16.78 -28.96
C GLY A 126 10.90 -16.37 -27.66
N ALA A 127 10.13 -15.94 -26.66
CA ALA A 127 10.63 -15.58 -25.33
C ALA A 127 9.56 -15.72 -24.25
N ASN A 128 9.95 -15.59 -22.98
CA ASN A 128 9.03 -15.62 -21.85
C ASN A 128 8.38 -14.25 -21.60
N PHE A 129 7.11 -14.26 -21.22
CA PHE A 129 6.35 -13.12 -20.73
C PHE A 129 5.87 -13.37 -19.30
N THR A 130 6.36 -12.59 -18.34
CA THR A 130 6.02 -12.78 -16.92
C THR A 130 4.90 -11.86 -16.48
N ILE A 131 3.90 -12.39 -15.76
CA ILE A 131 2.90 -11.57 -15.06
C ILE A 131 3.17 -11.61 -13.56
N SER A 132 3.53 -10.47 -13.00
CA SER A 132 3.74 -10.28 -11.56
C SER A 132 2.43 -9.92 -10.86
N LYS A 133 2.34 -10.24 -9.57
CA LYS A 133 1.18 -9.88 -8.73
C LYS A 133 1.01 -8.38 -8.62
N ALA A 134 -0.25 -7.93 -8.59
CA ALA A 134 -0.58 -6.56 -8.21
C ALA A 134 -0.58 -6.41 -6.68
N HIS A 135 -0.29 -5.22 -6.19
CA HIS A 135 -0.20 -4.97 -4.75
C HIS A 135 -1.55 -4.52 -4.18
N LEU A 136 -1.97 -5.14 -3.07
CA LEU A 136 -3.09 -4.64 -2.26
C LEU A 136 -2.58 -3.92 -1.01
N THR A 137 -3.26 -2.82 -0.67
CA THR A 137 -3.02 -2.05 0.56
C THR A 137 -3.96 -2.54 1.66
N ILE A 138 -3.42 -2.80 2.84
CA ILE A 138 -4.18 -3.13 4.06
C ILE A 138 -4.29 -1.88 4.92
N THR A 139 -5.51 -1.38 5.12
CA THR A 139 -5.79 -0.23 5.99
C THR A 139 -6.54 -0.70 7.23
N ALA A 140 -5.94 -0.56 8.41
CA ALA A 140 -6.67 -0.79 9.66
C ALA A 140 -7.74 0.30 9.83
N ASN A 141 -8.96 -0.12 10.13
CA ASN A 141 -10.07 0.82 10.31
C ASN A 141 -9.99 1.46 11.70
N ASP A 142 -10.21 2.77 11.75
CA ASP A 142 -10.31 3.50 13.01
C ASP A 142 -11.45 2.96 13.87
N LYS A 143 -11.20 2.88 15.18
CA LYS A 143 -12.13 2.38 16.19
C LYS A 143 -12.26 3.37 17.32
N THR A 144 -13.43 3.37 17.94
CA THR A 144 -13.69 4.09 19.18
C THR A 144 -14.37 3.14 20.15
N LYS A 145 -13.96 3.17 21.42
CA LYS A 145 -14.70 2.55 22.53
C LYS A 145 -14.77 3.51 23.70
N VAL A 146 -15.77 3.32 24.54
CA VAL A 146 -15.83 4.00 25.84
C VAL A 146 -15.04 3.18 26.86
N PHE A 147 -14.35 3.85 27.76
CA PHE A 147 -13.57 3.22 28.81
C PHE A 147 -14.45 2.34 29.70
N ASP A 148 -14.10 1.07 29.78
CA ASP A 148 -14.81 0.02 30.53
C ASP A 148 -13.81 -0.88 31.30
N ASN A 149 -12.56 -0.44 31.41
CA ASN A 149 -11.44 -1.17 32.00
C ASN A 149 -11.13 -2.53 31.32
N THR A 150 -11.46 -2.70 30.03
CA THR A 150 -11.10 -3.88 29.24
C THR A 150 -10.39 -3.50 27.92
N PRO A 151 -9.55 -4.37 27.34
CA PRO A 151 -8.99 -4.15 26.01
C PRO A 151 -10.05 -4.12 24.90
N TYR A 152 -9.75 -3.46 23.78
CA TYR A 152 -10.62 -3.54 22.59
C TYR A 152 -10.34 -4.80 21.77
N SER A 153 -11.41 -5.52 21.43
CA SER A 153 -11.47 -6.52 20.36
C SER A 153 -12.90 -6.42 19.83
N PRO A 154 -13.16 -6.07 18.56
CA PRO A 154 -12.59 -6.71 17.37
C PRO A 154 -12.07 -5.72 16.31
N PHE A 155 -10.75 -5.70 16.09
CA PHE A 155 -10.12 -4.89 15.04
C PHE A 155 -10.55 -5.36 13.64
N THR A 156 -10.65 -4.42 12.69
CA THR A 156 -10.99 -4.72 11.29
C THR A 156 -10.09 -3.93 10.35
N ALA A 157 -9.95 -4.42 9.12
CA ALA A 157 -9.19 -3.77 8.07
C ALA A 157 -9.98 -3.73 6.76
N THR A 158 -9.60 -2.81 5.88
CA THR A 158 -10.11 -2.66 4.53
C THR A 158 -8.98 -2.86 3.53
N LEU A 159 -9.27 -3.58 2.45
CA LEU A 159 -8.32 -3.81 1.36
C LEU A 159 -8.62 -2.86 0.20
N SER A 160 -7.58 -2.35 -0.46
CA SER A 160 -7.69 -1.49 -1.64
C SER A 160 -6.54 -1.72 -2.62
N GLY A 161 -6.66 -1.21 -3.85
CA GLY A 161 -5.70 -1.45 -4.94
C GLY A 161 -6.14 -2.54 -5.94
N PHE A 162 -7.41 -2.95 -5.89
CA PHE A 162 -7.97 -3.92 -6.84
C PHE A 162 -7.95 -3.37 -8.27
N VAL A 163 -7.71 -4.26 -9.23
CA VAL A 163 -7.87 -4.04 -10.67
C VAL A 163 -9.33 -3.67 -10.95
N THR A 164 -9.55 -2.83 -11.97
CA THR A 164 -10.89 -2.33 -12.33
C THR A 164 -11.87 -3.48 -12.55
N GLY A 165 -13.03 -3.42 -11.88
CA GLY A 165 -14.07 -4.45 -11.94
C GLY A 165 -13.94 -5.53 -10.85
N GLU A 166 -12.85 -5.55 -10.08
CA GLU A 166 -12.67 -6.45 -8.94
C GLU A 166 -12.95 -5.75 -7.60
N SER A 167 -13.26 -6.54 -6.57
CA SER A 167 -13.45 -6.06 -5.20
C SER A 167 -13.16 -7.18 -4.18
N ASP A 168 -12.95 -6.82 -2.91
CA ASP A 168 -12.73 -7.80 -1.83
C ASP A 168 -13.84 -8.86 -1.79
N SER A 169 -15.11 -8.44 -1.85
CA SER A 169 -16.25 -9.36 -1.83
C SER A 169 -16.24 -10.32 -3.02
N LEU A 170 -16.02 -9.81 -4.24
CA LEU A 170 -16.05 -10.65 -5.45
C LEU A 170 -14.93 -11.69 -5.44
N LEU A 171 -13.72 -11.29 -5.05
CA LEU A 171 -12.56 -12.18 -5.04
C LEU A 171 -12.67 -13.24 -3.93
N ARG A 172 -13.27 -12.89 -2.78
CA ARG A 172 -13.58 -13.86 -1.71
C ARG A 172 -14.63 -14.87 -2.15
N THR A 173 -15.71 -14.43 -2.80
CA THR A 173 -16.72 -15.35 -3.36
C THR A 173 -16.11 -16.28 -4.41
N ALA A 174 -15.18 -15.78 -5.22
CA ALA A 174 -14.44 -16.57 -6.20
C ALA A 174 -13.34 -17.46 -5.58
N GLY A 175 -13.06 -17.35 -4.27
CA GLY A 175 -12.00 -18.11 -3.60
C GLY A 175 -10.57 -17.70 -3.99
N THR A 176 -10.40 -16.58 -4.70
CA THR A 176 -9.09 -16.07 -5.16
C THR A 176 -8.47 -15.06 -4.19
N LEU A 177 -9.21 -14.71 -3.13
CA LEU A 177 -8.76 -13.97 -1.96
C LEU A 177 -9.34 -14.64 -0.71
N SER A 178 -8.53 -14.91 0.30
CA SER A 178 -8.98 -15.56 1.54
C SER A 178 -8.18 -15.09 2.76
N GLY A 179 -8.60 -15.52 3.96
CA GLY A 179 -7.97 -15.13 5.22
C GLY A 179 -8.36 -13.74 5.69
N ALA A 180 -7.69 -13.27 6.75
CA ALA A 180 -7.94 -11.98 7.39
C ALA A 180 -6.63 -11.32 7.80
N ALA A 181 -6.63 -9.97 7.79
CA ALA A 181 -5.53 -9.20 8.35
C ALA A 181 -5.41 -9.51 9.85
N ALA A 182 -4.19 -9.47 10.36
CA ALA A 182 -3.94 -9.47 11.80
C ALA A 182 -3.53 -8.06 12.25
N PHE A 183 -3.43 -7.86 13.56
CA PHE A 183 -3.20 -6.53 14.13
C PHE A 183 -2.15 -6.60 15.23
N THR A 184 -1.33 -5.56 15.29
CA THR A 184 -0.27 -5.33 16.27
C THR A 184 -0.30 -3.87 16.70
N GLY A 185 0.68 -3.44 17.50
CA GLY A 185 0.76 -2.07 18.01
C GLY A 185 0.27 -1.95 19.45
N ASP A 186 0.30 -0.73 19.95
CA ASP A 186 -0.08 -0.39 21.34
C ASP A 186 -1.60 -0.50 21.58
N ALA A 187 -2.43 -0.45 20.54
CA ALA A 187 -3.87 -0.64 20.65
C ALA A 187 -4.29 -2.03 21.15
N ILE A 188 -3.46 -3.07 20.95
CA ILE A 188 -3.82 -4.46 21.27
C ILE A 188 -4.02 -4.67 22.77
N THR A 189 -3.22 -4.01 23.60
CA THR A 189 -3.26 -4.12 25.06
C THR A 189 -3.79 -2.85 25.72
N ALA A 190 -4.25 -1.88 24.93
CA ALA A 190 -4.76 -0.61 25.41
C ALA A 190 -6.05 -0.80 26.22
N VAL A 191 -6.01 -0.35 27.48
CA VAL A 191 -7.17 -0.34 28.38
C VAL A 191 -7.54 1.08 28.80
N LEU A 192 -6.55 1.94 29.00
CA LEU A 192 -6.75 3.30 29.51
C LEU A 192 -7.33 4.23 28.44
N PRO A 193 -8.02 5.32 28.83
CA PRO A 193 -8.46 6.35 27.90
C PRO A 193 -7.27 6.98 27.18
N GLY A 194 -7.39 7.18 25.87
CA GLY A 194 -6.27 7.62 25.04
C GLY A 194 -6.48 7.37 23.56
N THR A 195 -5.44 7.70 22.79
CA THR A 195 -5.34 7.40 21.37
C THR A 195 -4.21 6.40 21.18
N TYR A 196 -4.50 5.28 20.53
CA TYR A 196 -3.57 4.20 20.27
C TYR A 196 -3.53 3.87 18.79
N THR A 197 -2.40 3.36 18.32
CA THR A 197 -2.17 2.99 16.93
C THR A 197 -2.55 1.52 16.71
N ILE A 198 -3.41 1.30 15.72
CA ILE A 198 -3.75 -0.02 15.21
C ILE A 198 -2.84 -0.30 14.01
N THR A 199 -1.85 -1.18 14.17
CA THR A 199 -0.92 -1.52 13.10
C THR A 199 -1.37 -2.82 12.43
N PRO A 200 -1.90 -2.79 11.19
CA PRO A 200 -2.28 -4.00 10.49
C PRO A 200 -1.04 -4.82 10.09
N THR A 201 -1.21 -6.12 10.00
CA THR A 201 -0.26 -7.06 9.40
C THR A 201 -1.00 -7.97 8.43
N ILE A 202 -0.26 -8.72 7.62
CA ILE A 202 -0.86 -9.59 6.60
C ILE A 202 -1.80 -10.65 7.21
N GLY A 203 -1.56 -11.06 8.47
CA GLY A 203 -2.30 -12.13 9.11
C GLY A 203 -2.28 -13.41 8.25
N SER A 204 -3.46 -13.89 7.91
CA SER A 204 -3.67 -15.07 7.06
C SER A 204 -4.09 -14.72 5.63
N LEU A 205 -4.01 -13.44 5.23
CA LEU A 205 -4.41 -13.02 3.90
C LEU A 205 -3.60 -13.71 2.81
N THR A 206 -4.31 -14.28 1.85
CA THR A 206 -3.74 -14.90 0.65
C THR A 206 -4.56 -14.52 -0.56
N ALA A 207 -3.89 -14.28 -1.69
CA ALA A 207 -4.56 -13.95 -2.94
C ALA A 207 -3.83 -14.55 -4.15
N THR A 208 -4.59 -14.91 -5.17
CA THR A 208 -4.07 -15.55 -6.39
C THR A 208 -3.27 -14.56 -7.24
N ASN A 209 -3.87 -13.42 -7.58
CA ASN A 209 -3.28 -12.41 -8.46
C ASN A 209 -2.67 -11.20 -7.72
N TYR A 210 -2.77 -11.20 -6.39
CA TYR A 210 -2.29 -10.11 -5.55
C TYR A 210 -1.32 -10.58 -4.48
N ASP A 211 -0.49 -9.65 -4.01
CA ASP A 211 0.35 -9.76 -2.83
C ASP A 211 0.17 -8.55 -1.90
N PHE A 212 0.81 -8.62 -0.73
CA PHE A 212 0.71 -7.64 0.34
C PHE A 212 2.12 -7.27 0.83
N PRO A 213 2.91 -6.55 0.02
CA PRO A 213 4.29 -6.23 0.36
C PRO A 213 4.38 -5.38 1.64
N SER A 214 5.18 -5.84 2.61
CA SER A 214 5.40 -5.14 3.87
C SER A 214 6.18 -3.83 3.70
N MET A 215 6.17 -3.00 4.75
CA MET A 215 7.03 -1.80 4.84
C MET A 215 8.50 -2.15 4.51
N PRO A 216 9.24 -1.26 3.81
CA PRO A 216 9.00 0.19 3.66
C PRO A 216 8.10 0.61 2.49
N GLN A 217 7.55 -0.32 1.70
CA GLN A 217 6.87 0.04 0.44
C GLN A 217 5.48 0.70 0.58
N GLY A 218 4.95 0.93 1.79
CA GLY A 218 3.78 1.80 2.02
C GLY A 218 2.39 1.15 1.92
N TYR A 219 2.28 -0.17 1.83
CA TYR A 219 1.00 -0.88 1.64
C TYR A 219 0.29 -1.30 2.94
N PHE A 220 0.75 -0.80 4.08
CA PHE A 220 0.12 -1.00 5.39
C PHE A 220 -0.17 0.36 6.00
N VAL A 221 -1.45 0.68 6.16
CA VAL A 221 -1.91 1.97 6.70
C VAL A 221 -2.47 1.73 8.09
N ASN A 222 -1.83 2.36 9.08
CA ASN A 222 -2.26 2.28 10.47
C ASN A 222 -3.61 2.97 10.66
N GLY A 223 -4.43 2.39 11.52
CA GLY A 223 -5.64 3.00 12.04
C GLY A 223 -5.43 3.52 13.46
N LYS A 224 -6.47 4.10 14.03
CA LYS A 224 -6.49 4.67 15.37
C LYS A 224 -7.57 4.03 16.23
N LEU A 225 -7.21 3.56 17.42
CA LEU A 225 -8.14 3.25 18.50
C LEU A 225 -8.25 4.45 19.44
N SER A 226 -9.45 4.98 19.61
CA SER A 226 -9.76 6.02 20.60
C SER A 226 -10.54 5.43 21.76
N ILE A 227 -9.98 5.44 22.96
CA ILE A 227 -10.68 5.05 24.19
C ILE A 227 -11.13 6.33 24.89
N THR A 228 -12.45 6.59 24.89
CA THR A 228 -13.06 7.83 25.39
C THR A 228 -13.65 7.65 26.78
N TYR A 229 -14.03 8.76 27.41
CA TYR A 229 -14.88 8.71 28.61
C TYR A 229 -16.35 8.53 28.24
N GLY A 230 -17.14 8.01 29.19
CA GLY A 230 -18.59 7.88 29.10
C GLY A 230 -19.32 9.05 29.74
N ASN A 231 -20.64 9.01 29.65
CA ASN A 231 -21.53 9.95 30.31
C ASN A 231 -21.82 9.47 31.73
N CYS A 232 -21.74 10.33 32.74
CA CYS A 232 -22.13 9.93 34.10
C CYS A 232 -23.64 9.75 34.22
N SER A 233 -24.04 8.80 35.08
CA SER A 233 -25.43 8.53 35.43
C SER A 233 -26.13 9.75 36.03
N ALA A 234 -27.46 9.86 35.82
CA ALA A 234 -28.28 10.94 36.37
C ALA A 234 -28.07 11.08 37.89
N GLY A 235 -27.76 12.29 38.36
CA GLY A 235 -27.41 12.59 39.75
C GLY A 235 -25.92 12.70 40.03
N THR A 236 -25.06 12.26 39.11
CA THR A 236 -23.61 12.48 39.17
C THR A 236 -23.22 13.60 38.19
N PRO A 237 -22.79 14.77 38.68
CA PRO A 237 -22.55 15.91 37.82
C PRO A 237 -21.22 15.73 37.05
N SER A 238 -21.29 15.08 35.88
CA SER A 238 -20.16 14.82 34.97
C SER A 238 -19.57 16.11 34.42
N GLY A 239 -18.26 16.31 34.56
CA GLY A 239 -17.60 17.52 34.03
C GLY A 239 -18.11 18.85 34.60
N VAL A 240 -18.99 18.82 35.59
CA VAL A 240 -19.50 20.00 36.29
C VAL A 240 -18.55 20.29 37.44
N ILE A 241 -18.26 21.56 37.61
CA ILE A 241 -17.49 22.00 38.75
C ILE A 241 -18.42 22.42 39.87
N LEU A 242 -18.14 21.90 41.06
CA LEU A 242 -18.94 22.16 42.26
C LEU A 242 -18.34 23.30 43.08
N GLN A 243 -19.18 23.90 43.93
CA GLN A 243 -18.90 25.06 44.77
C GLN A 243 -17.49 25.08 45.39
N PRO A 244 -16.83 26.25 45.46
CA PRO A 244 -17.39 27.61 45.24
C PRO A 244 -17.38 28.07 43.76
N ILE A 245 -17.31 27.14 42.80
CA ILE A 245 -17.48 27.42 41.38
C ILE A 245 -18.94 27.14 40.97
N ASN A 246 -19.52 28.07 40.21
CA ASN A 246 -20.87 28.00 39.67
C ASN A 246 -21.01 26.80 38.70
N ALA A 247 -22.25 26.35 38.49
CA ALA A 247 -22.54 25.28 37.53
C ALA A 247 -22.12 25.61 36.08
N ASP A 248 -22.01 26.90 35.73
CA ASP A 248 -21.50 27.39 34.44
C ASP A 248 -19.96 27.42 34.37
N GLY A 249 -19.28 26.97 35.43
CA GLY A 249 -17.84 26.94 35.57
C GLY A 249 -17.19 28.26 35.98
N SER A 250 -17.96 29.30 36.30
CA SER A 250 -17.43 30.61 36.75
C SER A 250 -17.32 30.72 38.27
N SER A 251 -16.39 31.54 38.77
CA SER A 251 -16.31 31.90 40.20
C SER A 251 -15.65 33.25 40.38
N VAL A 252 -16.03 33.95 41.45
CA VAL A 252 -15.39 35.19 41.91
C VAL A 252 -14.69 34.88 43.22
N PHE A 253 -13.41 35.24 43.32
CA PHE A 253 -12.61 34.90 44.48
C PHE A 253 -12.03 36.17 45.13
N PRO A 254 -12.26 36.39 46.43
CA PRO A 254 -12.11 37.70 47.06
C PRO A 254 -10.66 38.12 47.34
N LYS A 255 -9.68 37.21 47.23
CA LYS A 255 -8.28 37.55 47.53
C LYS A 255 -7.28 36.67 46.78
N SER A 256 -6.37 37.31 46.04
CA SER A 256 -5.14 36.65 45.52
C SER A 256 -4.30 36.07 46.68
N GLY A 257 -3.83 34.84 46.52
CA GLY A 257 -3.00 34.15 47.53
C GLY A 257 -3.72 33.14 48.42
N ARG A 258 -4.99 32.84 48.13
CA ARG A 258 -5.76 31.74 48.75
C ARG A 258 -5.95 30.58 47.76
N THR A 259 -6.48 29.44 48.21
CA THR A 259 -6.75 28.29 47.33
C THR A 259 -8.20 28.24 46.89
N VAL A 260 -8.49 27.75 45.68
CA VAL A 260 -9.85 27.54 45.18
C VAL A 260 -10.11 26.03 45.12
N PRO A 261 -11.11 25.49 45.85
CA PRO A 261 -11.51 24.10 45.71
C PRO A 261 -12.14 23.89 44.34
N VAL A 262 -11.65 22.91 43.60
CA VAL A 262 -12.24 22.47 42.32
C VAL A 262 -12.62 21.01 42.46
N LYS A 263 -13.84 20.65 42.06
CA LYS A 263 -14.32 19.26 42.04
C LYS A 263 -14.90 18.90 40.68
N PHE A 264 -14.73 17.68 40.20
CA PHE A 264 -15.32 17.21 38.95
C PHE A 264 -15.42 15.67 38.95
N THR A 265 -16.22 15.12 38.03
CA THR A 265 -16.33 13.67 37.82
C THR A 265 -16.08 13.31 36.36
N VAL A 266 -15.38 12.20 36.14
CA VAL A 266 -15.21 11.54 34.85
C VAL A 266 -15.74 10.12 34.99
N CYS A 267 -16.49 9.62 34.00
CA CYS A 267 -17.19 8.34 34.11
C CYS A 267 -16.79 7.33 33.03
N ASP A 268 -16.96 6.06 33.37
CA ASP A 268 -16.79 4.92 32.48
C ASP A 268 -18.03 4.71 31.59
N ALA A 269 -18.01 3.65 30.78
CA ALA A 269 -19.09 3.26 29.88
C ALA A 269 -20.41 2.96 30.58
N PHE A 270 -20.39 2.66 31.87
CA PHE A 270 -21.55 2.34 32.70
C PHE A 270 -22.06 3.55 33.49
N GLY A 271 -21.43 4.72 33.30
CA GLY A 271 -21.75 5.95 34.00
C GLY A 271 -21.23 6.01 35.44
N ASN A 272 -20.33 5.09 35.82
CA ASN A 272 -19.71 5.09 37.14
C ASN A 272 -18.50 6.04 37.17
N PRO A 273 -18.31 6.80 38.28
CA PRO A 273 -17.11 7.58 38.49
C PRO A 273 -15.82 6.77 38.44
N ILE A 274 -14.81 7.27 37.71
CA ILE A 274 -13.51 6.63 37.57
C ILE A 274 -12.57 7.12 38.69
N SER A 275 -12.16 6.21 39.58
CA SER A 275 -11.21 6.48 40.67
C SER A 275 -9.74 6.28 40.29
N ASN A 276 -9.46 5.56 39.20
CA ASN A 276 -8.09 5.27 38.77
C ASN A 276 -7.42 6.54 38.20
N PRO A 277 -6.37 7.08 38.83
CA PRO A 277 -5.71 8.29 38.35
C PRO A 277 -5.12 8.13 36.95
N ASN A 278 -4.60 6.96 36.60
CA ASN A 278 -4.01 6.70 35.28
C ASN A 278 -5.05 6.66 34.16
N ALA A 279 -6.32 6.42 34.49
CA ALA A 279 -7.40 6.49 33.51
C ALA A 279 -7.90 7.93 33.32
N VAL A 280 -7.77 8.78 34.33
CA VAL A 280 -8.33 10.14 34.32
C VAL A 280 -7.31 11.15 33.82
N PHE A 281 -6.03 11.02 34.18
CA PHE A 281 -5.00 12.00 33.87
C PHE A 281 -3.91 11.41 32.98
N ALA A 282 -3.35 12.24 32.09
CA ALA A 282 -2.16 11.88 31.33
C ALA A 282 -0.91 11.99 32.23
N GLY A 283 -0.06 10.95 32.25
CA GLY A 283 1.23 10.98 32.96
C GLY A 283 1.13 10.73 34.48
N THR A 284 2.05 11.34 35.26
CA THR A 284 2.21 11.11 36.71
C THR A 284 1.24 11.88 37.61
N GLY A 285 0.18 12.47 37.06
CA GLY A 285 -0.86 13.18 37.83
C GLY A 285 -1.64 14.19 36.99
N GLY A 286 -2.76 14.69 37.54
CA GLY A 286 -3.55 15.72 36.88
C GLY A 286 -2.76 17.02 36.71
N GLN A 287 -2.82 17.59 35.50
CA GLN A 287 -2.21 18.88 35.18
C GLN A 287 -3.29 19.89 34.79
N LEU A 288 -2.99 21.18 35.02
CA LEU A 288 -3.82 22.29 34.61
C LEU A 288 -3.13 23.09 33.51
N THR A 289 -3.88 23.43 32.46
CA THR A 289 -3.42 24.33 31.41
C THR A 289 -4.22 25.62 31.48
N MET A 290 -3.54 26.77 31.54
CA MET A 290 -4.18 28.08 31.38
C MET A 290 -4.45 28.32 29.89
N LEU A 291 -5.72 28.56 29.54
CA LEU A 291 -6.14 28.79 28.16
C LEU A 291 -6.21 30.27 27.79
N SER A 292 -6.61 31.14 28.74
CA SER A 292 -6.69 32.58 28.50
C SER A 292 -6.69 33.38 29.80
N ALA A 293 -6.28 34.65 29.69
CA ALA A 293 -6.40 35.67 30.73
C ALA A 293 -6.99 36.93 30.10
N VAL A 294 -8.15 37.38 30.60
CA VAL A 294 -8.88 38.54 30.08
C VAL A 294 -9.22 39.48 31.22
N ARG A 295 -9.04 40.79 31.02
CA ARG A 295 -9.45 41.82 31.99
C ARG A 295 -10.98 41.93 31.98
N GLY A 296 -11.65 41.78 33.14
CA GLY A 296 -13.11 41.75 33.18
C GLY A 296 -13.72 42.11 34.54
N GLN A 297 -14.84 42.84 34.52
CA GLN A 297 -15.77 43.00 35.65
C GLN A 297 -16.85 41.92 35.57
N LEU A 298 -17.31 41.33 36.69
CA LEU A 298 -18.68 40.79 36.78
C LEU A 298 -19.14 40.41 38.21
N GLN A 299 -20.46 40.11 38.25
CA GLN A 299 -21.44 40.16 39.34
C GLN A 299 -21.16 39.27 40.56
N THR A 300 -21.79 39.64 41.68
CA THR A 300 -21.77 38.99 43.00
C THR A 300 -22.21 37.53 42.95
N VAL A 301 -21.45 36.65 43.61
CA VAL A 301 -21.67 35.20 43.68
C VAL A 301 -21.57 34.74 45.15
N ASP A 302 -22.26 33.64 45.47
CA ASP A 302 -22.37 33.02 46.80
C ASP A 302 -21.10 32.22 47.17
N GLU A 303 -20.36 32.73 48.15
CA GLU A 303 -19.07 32.20 48.64
C GLU A 303 -19.22 31.41 49.96
N SER A 304 -20.40 30.88 50.28
CA SER A 304 -20.75 30.35 51.62
C SER A 304 -20.17 28.97 51.99
N ALA A 305 -18.86 28.74 51.83
CA ALA A 305 -18.07 27.82 52.67
C ALA A 305 -16.61 27.83 52.24
N TYR A 306 -15.70 28.11 53.19
CA TYR A 306 -14.26 27.97 52.95
C TYR A 306 -13.60 27.20 54.10
N ASN A 307 -12.81 26.19 53.73
CA ASN A 307 -11.90 25.51 54.64
C ASN A 307 -10.56 25.39 53.90
N ASP A 308 -9.54 26.12 54.37
CA ASP A 308 -8.18 26.11 53.82
C ASP A 308 -7.61 24.68 53.87
N ILE A 309 -7.55 23.99 52.73
CA ILE A 309 -6.66 22.83 52.58
C ILE A 309 -5.68 23.17 51.47
N PRO A 310 -4.39 23.37 51.76
CA PRO A 310 -3.38 23.54 50.73
C PRO A 310 -3.05 22.16 50.15
N ASP A 311 -3.52 21.87 48.93
CA ASP A 311 -3.04 20.69 48.20
C ASP A 311 -3.07 20.91 46.69
N VAL A 312 -1.90 20.81 46.07
CA VAL A 312 -1.70 20.90 44.62
C VAL A 312 -1.99 19.57 43.92
N ALA A 313 -2.18 18.47 44.67
CA ALA A 313 -2.45 17.15 44.12
C ALA A 313 -3.95 16.91 43.91
N PHE A 314 -4.28 16.21 42.81
CA PHE A 314 -5.63 15.70 42.57
C PHE A 314 -5.90 14.51 43.50
N ARG A 315 -7.01 14.57 44.23
CA ARG A 315 -7.48 13.52 45.16
C ARG A 315 -8.87 13.05 44.78
N TYR A 316 -9.16 11.76 44.98
CA TYR A 316 -10.46 11.18 44.69
C TYR A 316 -11.21 10.85 45.98
N THR A 317 -12.43 11.36 46.14
CA THR A 317 -13.31 11.04 47.28
C THR A 317 -14.78 11.24 46.91
N GLY A 318 -15.67 10.40 47.45
CA GLY A 318 -17.12 10.54 47.24
C GLY A 318 -17.58 10.54 45.77
N GLY A 319 -16.88 9.83 44.89
CA GLY A 319 -17.22 9.81 43.45
C GLY A 319 -16.70 11.00 42.64
N GLN A 320 -15.83 11.83 43.22
CA GLN A 320 -15.35 13.08 42.63
C GLN A 320 -13.84 13.20 42.75
N TRP A 321 -13.22 13.72 41.70
CA TRP A 321 -11.88 14.27 41.76
C TRP A 321 -11.92 15.68 42.30
N MET A 322 -10.99 16.01 43.18
CA MET A 322 -10.87 17.32 43.80
C MET A 322 -9.41 17.77 43.84
N PHE A 323 -9.16 19.06 43.76
CA PHE A 323 -7.85 19.66 44.03
C PHE A 323 -8.04 21.10 44.52
N ASN A 324 -7.01 21.67 45.13
CA ASN A 324 -7.03 23.06 45.56
C ASN A 324 -6.06 23.88 44.71
N MET A 325 -6.61 24.82 43.93
CA MET A 325 -5.83 25.66 43.03
C MET A 325 -5.27 26.87 43.78
N GLY A 326 -3.96 27.04 43.83
CA GLY A 326 -3.36 28.28 44.32
C GLY A 326 -3.63 29.47 43.39
N THR A 327 -3.90 30.64 43.96
CA THR A 327 -4.15 31.89 43.20
C THR A 327 -3.10 32.97 43.43
N SER A 328 -2.02 32.68 44.18
CA SER A 328 -0.98 33.65 44.57
C SER A 328 -0.23 34.28 43.39
N ASN A 329 -0.20 33.59 42.25
CA ASN A 329 0.42 34.06 41.01
C ASN A 329 -0.57 34.76 40.06
N LEU A 330 -1.83 34.98 40.49
CA LEU A 330 -2.88 35.58 39.67
C LEU A 330 -3.15 37.02 40.10
N VAL A 331 -3.48 37.86 39.11
CA VAL A 331 -3.66 39.31 39.28
C VAL A 331 -5.13 39.63 39.48
N SER A 332 -5.42 40.49 40.47
CA SER A 332 -6.76 41.04 40.72
C SER A 332 -7.30 41.81 39.49
N GLY A 333 -8.60 41.73 39.25
CA GLY A 333 -9.30 42.34 38.12
C GLY A 333 -9.29 41.53 36.82
N ASN A 334 -8.69 40.33 36.84
CA ASN A 334 -8.63 39.44 35.68
C ASN A 334 -9.50 38.19 35.86
N THR A 335 -10.04 37.71 34.74
CA THR A 335 -10.68 36.41 34.58
C THR A 335 -9.75 35.47 33.82
N TYR A 336 -9.55 34.28 34.36
CA TYR A 336 -8.68 33.23 33.81
C TYR A 336 -9.51 32.02 33.42
N THR A 337 -9.22 31.43 32.26
CA THR A 337 -9.81 30.15 31.84
C THR A 337 -8.77 29.04 31.98
N PHE A 338 -9.11 27.95 32.66
CA PHE A 338 -8.27 26.79 32.88
C PHE A 338 -8.90 25.52 32.30
N ARG A 339 -8.05 24.57 31.92
CA ARG A 339 -8.41 23.22 31.50
C ARG A 339 -7.72 22.20 32.41
N VAL A 340 -8.47 21.20 32.88
CA VAL A 340 -7.91 19.96 33.43
C VAL A 340 -7.48 19.05 32.28
N ASN A 341 -6.21 18.66 32.28
CA ASN A 341 -5.64 17.76 31.26
C ASN A 341 -6.04 16.31 31.58
N LEU A 342 -7.02 15.79 30.85
CA LEU A 342 -7.44 14.39 30.96
C LEU A 342 -6.59 13.48 30.06
N ALA A 343 -6.59 12.17 30.34
CA ALA A 343 -5.82 11.19 29.57
C ALA A 343 -6.27 11.09 28.09
N TYR A 344 -7.56 11.35 27.81
CA TYR A 344 -8.09 11.42 26.45
C TYR A 344 -8.49 12.86 26.06
N ALA A 345 -7.73 13.49 25.18
CA ALA A 345 -8.13 14.71 24.47
C ALA A 345 -8.97 14.31 23.23
N PRO A 346 -10.19 14.83 23.03
CA PRO A 346 -10.60 16.19 23.36
C PRO A 346 -11.39 16.36 24.66
N ALA A 347 -11.65 15.31 25.43
CA ALA A 347 -12.38 15.45 26.68
C ALA A 347 -11.61 16.38 27.62
N SER A 348 -12.28 17.44 28.08
CA SER A 348 -11.67 18.40 28.98
C SER A 348 -12.69 19.01 29.90
N VAL A 349 -12.31 19.14 31.17
CA VAL A 349 -13.03 19.94 32.14
C VAL A 349 -12.44 21.34 32.09
N VAL A 350 -13.23 22.31 31.66
CA VAL A 350 -12.82 23.72 31.50
C VAL A 350 -13.57 24.59 32.50
N PHE A 351 -12.87 25.56 33.09
CA PHE A 351 -13.45 26.46 34.09
C PHE A 351 -12.84 27.83 34.10
N LYS A 352 -13.54 28.77 34.71
CA LYS A 352 -13.17 30.18 34.78
C LYS A 352 -13.16 30.67 36.21
N ILE A 353 -12.14 31.45 36.55
CA ILE A 353 -12.07 32.15 37.84
C ILE A 353 -11.78 33.62 37.63
N THR A 354 -12.38 34.48 38.44
CA THR A 354 -12.11 35.92 38.48
C THR A 354 -11.53 36.28 39.83
N ILE A 355 -10.39 36.98 39.84
CA ILE A 355 -9.72 37.40 41.07
C ILE A 355 -10.13 38.83 41.39
N LYS A 356 -10.65 39.08 42.60
CA LYS A 356 -10.86 40.42 43.15
C LYS A 356 -9.65 40.88 43.96
#